data_AF-A0A536E0R1-F1
#
_entry.id   AF-A0A536E0R1-F1
#
_cell.length_a   1.000
_cell.length_b   1.000
_cell.length_c   1.000
_cell.angle_alpha   90.00
_cell.angle_beta   90.00
_cell.angle_gamma   90.00
#
_symmetry.space_group_name_H-M   'P 1'
#
loop_
_entity.id
_entity.type
_entity.pdbx_description
1 polymer ?
#
loop_
_entity_poly.entity_id
_entity_poly.type
_entity_poly.pdbx_seq_one_letter_code
_entity_poly.pdbx_strand_id
1 'polypeptide(L)'
;MSSSWPPGSDNVEEGLKRLGTWDSSQKSPKIDRTNAPLGGSDGVSHVALVYARLQDQVPRPGSAIQAAARAAVSFSHYASLRSAAHVLLEDAWALLHHPSPGPATAGQSTGLLVRTDVSLPTRHPLEGMFHRGAPGVDGTSGLVSVLRTLEEDVCAYVARNDLRERVRDFVREALLRLSARDDVAQIVINSHSQGTIVAFDVLRELGNAASKVVWLFTFGSPLRKYTDLFSWGNEIGGVQAIPRWTNVWDPRDPVADPLQPAQDWQPGTDAAVTPGTAGLYRALNPDTGQLLNAQVEDTAVDNLAKSRGGSLQAHNYWDNDLQVVEPMAKILKNLVDFGAPPPLHRVAVRSGVPGNP
;
A
#
# COMPACT_ATOMS: atom_id res chain seq x y z
N MET A 1 -2.62 15.15 5.92
CA MET A 1 -3.41 15.03 7.17
C MET A 1 -2.57 14.23 8.16
N SER A 2 -2.49 14.61 9.44
CA SER A 2 -1.68 13.90 10.43
C SER A 2 -2.61 13.26 11.47
N SER A 3 -2.25 12.09 11.98
CA SER A 3 -2.98 11.39 13.06
C SER A 3 -2.96 12.14 14.40
N SER A 4 -2.16 13.21 14.53
CA SER A 4 -2.29 14.18 15.62
C SER A 4 -3.10 15.39 15.16
N TRP A 5 -4.27 15.59 15.75
CA TRP A 5 -5.00 16.85 15.63
C TRP A 5 -5.16 17.48 17.03
N PRO A 6 -4.75 18.75 17.24
CA PRO A 6 -3.90 19.57 16.36
C PRO A 6 -2.52 18.94 16.11
N PRO A 7 -1.79 19.36 15.06
CA PRO A 7 -0.45 18.83 14.78
C PRO A 7 0.48 18.91 16.00
N GLY A 8 1.14 17.80 16.34
CA GLY A 8 2.05 17.72 17.50
C GLY A 8 1.42 17.33 18.84
N SER A 9 0.11 17.03 18.88
CA SER A 9 -0.61 16.74 20.14
C SER A 9 -0.57 15.29 20.65
N ASP A 10 -0.03 14.35 19.87
CA ASP A 10 -0.10 12.88 20.11
C ASP A 10 -1.54 12.32 20.24
N ASN A 11 -2.57 13.12 19.97
CA ASN A 11 -3.95 12.76 20.26
C ASN A 11 -4.61 12.03 19.07
N VAL A 12 -4.40 10.72 19.02
CA VAL A 12 -4.94 9.81 17.98
C VAL A 12 -6.48 9.76 18.02
N GLU A 13 -7.08 9.92 19.20
CA GLU A 13 -8.53 9.91 19.42
C GLU A 13 -9.20 11.06 18.66
N GLU A 14 -8.59 12.25 18.60
CA GLU A 14 -9.13 13.42 17.89
C GLU A 14 -9.25 13.21 16.37
N GLY A 15 -8.34 12.42 15.78
CA GLY A 15 -8.45 12.01 14.37
C GLY A 15 -9.63 11.08 14.13
N LEU A 16 -9.82 10.11 15.03
CA LEU A 16 -10.85 9.08 14.94
C LEU A 16 -12.25 9.57 15.35
N LYS A 17 -12.35 10.62 16.17
CA LYS A 17 -13.64 11.25 16.55
C LYS A 17 -14.49 11.66 15.35
N ARG A 18 -13.86 11.95 14.21
CA ARG A 18 -14.55 12.26 12.94
C ARG A 18 -15.34 11.07 12.38
N LEU A 19 -15.02 9.86 12.83
CA LEU A 19 -15.74 8.63 12.49
C LEU A 19 -16.81 8.29 13.53
N GLY A 20 -16.93 9.10 14.58
CA GLY A 20 -17.79 8.88 15.74
C GLY A 20 -17.02 8.27 16.91
N THR A 21 -17.72 8.06 18.02
CA THR A 21 -17.17 7.49 19.26
C THR A 21 -17.99 6.28 19.70
N TRP A 22 -17.36 5.29 20.30
CA TRP A 22 -18.10 4.16 20.89
C TRP A 22 -19.00 4.65 22.01
N ASP A 23 -20.29 4.34 21.91
CA ASP A 23 -21.26 4.55 22.98
C ASP A 23 -21.19 3.38 23.96
N SER A 24 -20.51 3.60 25.08
CA SER A 24 -20.35 2.61 26.15
C SER A 24 -21.60 2.43 27.03
N SER A 25 -22.66 3.21 26.80
CA SER A 25 -23.90 3.14 27.60
C SER A 25 -24.87 2.06 27.11
N GLN A 26 -24.65 1.52 25.91
CA GLN A 26 -25.52 0.51 25.30
C GLN A 26 -24.99 -0.91 25.49
N LYS A 27 -25.90 -1.88 25.57
CA LYS A 27 -25.56 -3.31 25.67
C LYS A 27 -24.87 -3.88 24.42
N SER A 28 -25.02 -3.20 23.28
CA SER A 28 -24.34 -3.54 22.02
C SER A 28 -23.49 -2.35 21.58
N PRO A 29 -22.23 -2.57 21.16
CA PRO A 29 -21.34 -1.48 20.78
C PRO A 29 -21.92 -0.75 19.57
N LYS A 30 -22.32 0.51 19.77
CA LYS A 30 -22.81 1.40 18.72
C LYS A 30 -21.91 2.63 18.63
N ILE A 31 -21.81 3.20 17.43
CA ILE A 31 -21.10 4.46 17.20
C ILE A 31 -22.06 5.63 17.39
N ASP A 32 -21.75 6.52 18.33
CA ASP A 32 -22.33 7.85 18.39
C ASP A 32 -21.75 8.71 17.27
N ARG A 33 -22.65 9.22 16.44
CA ARG A 33 -22.37 10.01 15.23
C ARG A 33 -22.83 11.46 15.33
N THR A 34 -23.32 11.89 16.49
CA THR A 34 -23.95 13.21 16.70
C THR A 34 -23.05 14.36 16.20
N ASN A 35 -21.74 14.24 16.42
CA ASN A 35 -20.74 15.22 16.02
C ASN A 35 -19.80 14.71 14.91
N ALA A 36 -20.22 13.68 14.17
CA ALA A 36 -19.38 12.97 13.19
C ALA A 36 -20.16 12.52 11.94
N PRO A 37 -20.75 13.44 11.16
CA PRO A 37 -21.36 13.11 9.87
C PRO A 37 -20.28 12.78 8.82
N LEU A 38 -20.48 11.72 8.04
CA LEU A 38 -19.54 11.31 6.98
C LEU A 38 -19.80 11.98 5.62
N GLY A 39 -20.99 12.59 5.42
CA GLY A 39 -21.40 13.20 4.16
C GLY A 39 -22.92 13.35 4.07
N GLY A 40 -23.43 13.57 2.85
CA GLY A 40 -24.87 13.60 2.55
C GLY A 40 -25.53 12.21 2.51
N SER A 41 -26.86 12.16 2.40
CA SER A 41 -27.65 10.92 2.48
C SER A 41 -27.43 9.94 1.32
N ASP A 42 -26.94 10.40 0.18
CA ASP A 42 -26.87 9.60 -1.04
C ASP A 42 -25.50 9.77 -1.72
N GLY A 43 -24.69 8.71 -1.68
CA GLY A 43 -23.47 8.62 -2.48
C GLY A 43 -22.23 8.13 -1.72
N VAL A 44 -21.07 8.58 -2.17
CA VAL A 44 -19.76 8.12 -1.69
C VAL A 44 -19.17 9.15 -0.74
N SER A 45 -18.81 8.72 0.46
CA SER A 45 -18.04 9.51 1.41
C SER A 45 -16.60 9.03 1.43
N HIS A 46 -15.64 9.92 1.15
CA HIS A 46 -14.22 9.57 1.15
C HIS A 46 -13.58 9.88 2.51
N VAL A 47 -13.07 8.84 3.18
CA VAL A 47 -12.34 8.96 4.44
C VAL A 47 -10.85 8.74 4.18
N ALA A 48 -10.07 9.82 4.18
CA ALA A 48 -8.63 9.74 4.00
C ALA A 48 -7.93 9.39 5.33
N LEU A 49 -7.37 8.18 5.42
CA LEU A 49 -6.53 7.75 6.53
C LEU A 49 -5.08 8.11 6.23
N VAL A 50 -4.60 9.26 6.73
CA VAL A 50 -3.23 9.72 6.48
C VAL A 50 -2.40 9.67 7.77
N TYR A 51 -1.32 8.91 7.74
CA TYR A 51 -0.37 8.80 8.85
C TYR A 51 0.92 9.57 8.52
N ALA A 52 1.07 10.78 9.07
CA ALA A 52 2.20 11.65 8.73
C ALA A 52 3.46 11.46 9.61
N ARG A 53 3.44 10.54 10.59
CA ARG A 53 4.54 10.39 11.58
C ARG A 53 5.56 9.30 11.26
N LEU A 54 5.64 8.85 10.02
CA LEU A 54 6.70 7.91 9.61
C LEU A 54 8.10 8.55 9.68
N GLN A 55 8.20 9.89 9.59
CA GLN A 55 9.47 10.61 9.45
C GLN A 55 10.07 11.17 10.75
N ASP A 56 9.32 11.26 11.85
CA ASP A 56 9.69 12.07 13.02
C ASP A 56 10.51 11.34 14.11
N GLN A 57 11.08 10.15 13.84
CA GLN A 57 11.72 9.37 14.91
C GLN A 57 13.07 8.75 14.52
N VAL A 58 14.06 9.10 15.34
CA VAL A 58 15.50 8.74 15.26
C VAL A 58 15.70 7.26 14.87
N PRO A 59 16.56 6.95 13.88
CA PRO A 59 16.87 5.59 13.48
C PRO A 59 17.40 4.75 14.66
N ARG A 60 16.86 3.55 14.87
CA ARG A 60 17.47 2.55 15.77
C ARG A 60 18.54 1.78 14.97
N PRO A 61 19.81 1.75 15.41
CA PRO A 61 20.90 1.20 14.60
C PRO A 61 20.75 -0.30 14.29
N GLY A 62 20.15 -1.09 15.19
CA GLY A 62 19.95 -2.53 14.97
C GLY A 62 18.91 -2.85 13.88
N SER A 63 17.83 -2.07 13.79
CA SER A 63 16.77 -2.27 12.79
C SER A 63 17.25 -1.88 11.39
N ALA A 64 18.10 -0.85 11.27
CA ALA A 64 18.66 -0.41 9.99
C ALA A 64 19.59 -1.46 9.36
N ILE A 65 20.46 -2.09 10.16
CA ILE A 65 21.39 -3.13 9.67
C ILE A 65 20.63 -4.37 9.20
N GLN A 66 19.62 -4.80 9.95
CA GLN A 66 18.80 -5.96 9.57
C GLN A 66 18.03 -5.70 8.27
N ALA A 67 17.52 -4.48 8.09
CA ALA A 67 16.78 -4.12 6.91
C ALA A 67 17.68 -4.02 5.67
N ALA A 68 18.86 -3.42 5.80
CA ALA A 68 19.88 -3.37 4.74
C ALA A 68 20.36 -4.78 4.33
N ALA A 69 20.55 -5.70 5.28
CA ALA A 69 20.92 -7.08 4.97
C ALA A 69 19.83 -7.82 4.18
N ARG A 70 18.55 -7.62 4.52
CA ARG A 70 17.42 -8.20 3.77
C ARG A 70 17.25 -7.57 2.40
N ALA A 71 17.49 -6.27 2.27
CA ALA A 71 17.46 -5.58 1.00
C ALA A 71 18.59 -6.03 0.04
N ALA A 72 19.80 -6.24 0.55
CA ALA A 72 20.91 -6.76 -0.26
C ALA A 72 20.64 -8.17 -0.81
N VAL A 73 20.01 -9.04 -0.01
CA VAL A 73 19.57 -10.37 -0.47
C VAL A 73 18.44 -10.26 -1.49
N SER A 74 17.52 -9.31 -1.31
CA SER A 74 16.40 -9.08 -2.23
C SER A 74 16.81 -8.66 -3.64
N PHE A 75 17.88 -7.87 -3.74
CA PHE A 75 18.39 -7.39 -5.01
C PHE A 75 18.78 -8.56 -5.93
N SER A 76 19.23 -9.69 -5.37
CA SER A 76 19.59 -10.88 -6.15
C SER A 76 18.39 -11.65 -6.74
N HIS A 77 17.20 -11.52 -6.16
CA HIS A 77 15.96 -12.15 -6.64
C HIS A 77 15.26 -11.31 -7.71
N TYR A 78 15.34 -9.97 -7.60
CA TYR A 78 14.68 -9.05 -8.53
C TYR A 78 15.59 -8.51 -9.65
N ALA A 79 16.90 -8.50 -9.44
CA ALA A 79 17.87 -8.15 -10.47
C ALA A 79 18.57 -9.41 -10.96
N SER A 80 18.11 -9.94 -12.10
CA SER A 80 19.09 -10.55 -13.00
C SER A 80 20.08 -9.43 -13.41
N LEU A 81 21.37 -9.74 -13.59
CA LEU A 81 22.36 -8.76 -14.09
C LEU A 81 21.87 -8.01 -15.35
N ARG A 82 20.99 -8.65 -16.12
CA ARG A 82 20.36 -8.12 -17.32
C ARG A 82 19.27 -7.08 -17.03
N SER A 83 18.46 -7.28 -15.99
CA SER A 83 17.41 -6.34 -15.56
C SER A 83 18.03 -5.06 -14.99
N ALA A 84 19.10 -5.19 -14.18
CA ALA A 84 19.86 -4.05 -13.68
C ALA A 84 20.52 -3.24 -14.81
N ALA A 85 21.06 -3.92 -15.83
CA ALA A 85 21.61 -3.26 -17.00
C ALA A 85 20.53 -2.52 -17.82
N HIS A 86 19.33 -3.09 -17.95
CA HIS A 86 18.22 -2.49 -18.68
C HIS A 86 17.71 -1.21 -18.01
N VAL A 87 17.55 -1.21 -16.68
CA VAL A 87 17.13 -0.02 -15.92
C VAL A 87 18.17 1.10 -16.05
N LEU A 88 19.46 0.77 -15.96
CA LEU A 88 20.54 1.74 -16.17
C LEU A 88 20.57 2.32 -17.60
N LEU A 89 20.23 1.49 -18.60
CA LEU A 89 20.18 1.91 -20.00
C LEU A 89 18.96 2.79 -20.31
N GLU A 90 17.78 2.47 -19.77
CA GLU A 90 16.59 3.32 -19.95
C GLU A 90 16.72 4.64 -19.20
N ASP A 91 17.31 4.66 -18.01
CA ASP A 91 17.59 5.91 -17.27
C ASP A 91 18.59 6.80 -18.01
N ALA A 92 19.66 6.20 -18.54
CA ALA A 92 20.62 6.93 -19.37
C ALA A 92 19.96 7.49 -20.64
N TRP A 93 19.05 6.71 -21.24
CA TRP A 93 18.32 7.15 -22.43
C TRP A 93 17.32 8.28 -22.13
N ALA A 94 16.57 8.19 -21.03
CA ALA A 94 15.64 9.21 -20.58
C ALA A 94 16.36 10.52 -20.22
N LEU A 95 17.54 10.45 -19.57
CA LEU A 95 18.37 11.61 -19.26
C LEU A 95 18.95 12.28 -20.51
N LEU A 96 19.24 11.50 -21.56
CA LEU A 96 19.78 12.02 -22.82
C LEU A 96 18.72 12.64 -23.73
N HIS A 97 17.45 12.23 -23.61
CA HIS A 97 16.38 12.63 -24.54
C HIS A 97 15.32 13.56 -23.93
N HIS A 98 15.34 13.83 -22.63
CA HIS A 98 14.44 14.80 -21.99
C HIS A 98 15.21 16.02 -21.46
N PRO A 99 15.07 17.21 -22.10
CA PRO A 99 15.59 18.44 -21.54
C PRO A 99 14.88 18.75 -20.21
N SER A 100 15.65 19.14 -19.19
CA SER A 100 15.12 19.53 -17.87
C SER A 100 14.01 20.57 -18.00
N PRO A 101 12.84 20.40 -17.34
CA PRO A 101 11.85 21.46 -17.31
C PRO A 101 12.40 22.65 -16.53
N GLY A 102 12.28 23.85 -17.10
CA GLY A 102 12.49 25.10 -16.38
C GLY A 102 11.53 25.25 -15.18
N PRO A 103 11.75 26.26 -14.32
CA PRO A 103 11.01 26.41 -13.07
C PRO A 103 9.50 26.50 -13.33
N ALA A 104 8.76 25.57 -12.72
CA ALA A 104 7.31 25.46 -12.85
C ALA A 104 6.61 26.70 -12.28
N THR A 105 5.74 27.31 -13.10
CA THR A 105 4.79 28.34 -12.67
C THR A 105 3.81 27.78 -11.65
N ALA A 106 3.61 28.51 -10.55
CA ALA A 106 2.69 28.17 -9.48
C ALA A 106 1.25 28.05 -9.98
N GLY A 107 0.70 26.83 -9.96
CA GLY A 107 -0.70 26.56 -10.24
C GLY A 107 -0.88 25.22 -10.94
N GLN A 108 -1.48 24.25 -10.22
CA GLN A 108 -1.89 22.93 -10.70
C GLN A 108 -0.79 21.86 -10.84
N SER A 109 -0.38 21.31 -9.71
CA SER A 109 0.22 19.97 -9.65
C SER A 109 -0.31 19.25 -8.41
N THR A 110 -1.16 18.25 -8.62
CA THR A 110 -1.65 17.29 -7.61
C THR A 110 -0.78 16.02 -7.55
N GLY A 111 0.45 16.09 -8.03
CA GLY A 111 1.40 14.98 -8.01
C GLY A 111 2.17 14.88 -6.69
N LEU A 112 2.82 13.72 -6.49
CA LEU A 112 3.81 13.45 -5.43
C LEU A 112 5.00 14.40 -5.56
N LEU A 113 4.84 15.63 -5.06
CA LEU A 113 5.95 16.53 -4.79
C LEU A 113 6.48 16.22 -3.39
N VAL A 114 7.78 15.92 -3.30
CA VAL A 114 8.49 15.91 -2.02
C VAL A 114 8.29 17.29 -1.40
N ARG A 115 7.66 17.33 -0.22
CA ARG A 115 7.46 18.57 0.53
C ARG A 115 8.82 19.14 0.95
N THR A 116 9.18 20.29 0.40
CA THR A 116 10.38 21.06 0.77
C THR A 116 10.10 22.12 1.85
N ASP A 117 8.85 22.27 2.29
CA ASP A 117 8.37 23.32 3.19
C ASP A 117 8.53 23.02 4.68
N VAL A 118 8.97 21.81 5.05
CA VAL A 118 9.23 21.44 6.46
C VAL A 118 10.70 21.71 6.80
N SER A 119 11.03 22.98 7.02
CA SER A 119 12.25 23.35 7.75
C SER A 119 11.94 23.30 9.25
N LEU A 120 12.27 22.18 9.91
CA LEU A 120 12.19 22.11 11.38
C LEU A 120 13.35 22.90 12.00
N PRO A 121 13.11 23.69 13.06
CA PRO A 121 14.17 24.37 13.79
C PRO A 121 15.04 23.32 14.51
N THR A 122 16.31 23.31 14.13
CA THR A 122 17.38 22.46 14.68
C THR A 122 17.42 22.60 16.21
N ARG A 123 17.08 21.54 16.95
CA ARG A 123 16.96 21.61 18.41
C ARG A 123 18.13 21.01 19.19
N HIS A 124 19.21 20.51 18.57
CA HIS A 124 20.40 20.15 19.34
C HIS A 124 21.74 20.30 18.59
N PRO A 125 22.79 20.82 19.26
CA PRO A 125 24.11 21.09 18.68
C PRO A 125 24.92 19.83 18.26
N LEU A 126 24.41 18.62 18.52
CA LEU A 126 25.05 17.37 18.10
C LEU A 126 24.57 16.84 16.74
N GLU A 127 23.46 17.35 16.19
CA GLU A 127 23.02 17.02 14.81
C GLU A 127 23.98 17.60 13.74
N GLY A 128 24.66 18.70 14.06
CA GLY A 128 25.65 19.33 13.18
C GLY A 128 26.94 18.53 12.97
N MET A 129 27.19 17.48 13.77
CA MET A 129 28.35 16.60 13.59
C MET A 129 28.04 15.37 12.73
N PHE A 130 26.80 14.88 12.71
CA PHE A 130 26.40 13.74 11.86
C PHE A 130 25.99 14.15 10.44
N HIS A 131 25.75 15.44 10.18
CA HIS A 131 25.58 16.00 8.83
C HIS A 131 26.86 16.59 8.22
N ARG A 132 28.01 16.50 8.91
CA ARG A 132 29.29 17.01 8.42
C ARG A 132 30.27 15.86 8.18
N GLY A 133 29.90 15.01 7.22
CA GLY A 133 30.65 13.78 6.95
C GLY A 133 30.25 13.05 5.68
N ALA A 134 30.02 13.76 4.57
CA ALA A 134 30.19 13.20 3.24
C ALA A 134 30.59 14.34 2.28
N PRO A 135 31.83 14.37 1.76
CA PRO A 135 32.19 15.30 0.70
C PRO A 135 31.40 14.94 -0.55
N GLY A 136 31.01 15.97 -1.31
CA GLY A 136 30.13 15.88 -2.46
C GLY A 136 30.51 14.78 -3.44
N VAL A 137 29.53 13.93 -3.74
CA VAL A 137 29.44 13.23 -5.01
C VAL A 137 28.34 13.93 -5.78
N ASP A 138 28.74 14.91 -6.58
CA ASP A 138 27.92 15.44 -7.64
C ASP A 138 27.54 14.29 -8.60
N GLY A 139 26.25 14.18 -8.92
CA GLY A 139 25.80 13.58 -10.18
C GLY A 139 25.28 12.14 -10.21
N THR A 140 25.14 11.41 -9.10
CA THR A 140 24.56 10.05 -9.13
C THR A 140 23.06 10.02 -8.79
N SER A 141 22.28 10.33 -9.82
CA SER A 141 20.93 9.86 -10.20
C SER A 141 19.79 9.80 -9.16
N GLY A 142 18.76 10.63 -9.39
CA GLY A 142 17.57 10.77 -8.56
C GLY A 142 16.71 9.51 -8.37
N LEU A 143 16.80 8.52 -9.25
CA LEU A 143 16.06 7.24 -9.10
C LEU A 143 16.69 6.33 -8.06
N VAL A 144 18.02 6.27 -7.96
CA VAL A 144 18.71 5.44 -6.94
C VAL A 144 18.44 5.99 -5.54
N SER A 145 18.47 7.31 -5.36
CA SER A 145 18.09 7.91 -4.07
C SER A 145 16.64 7.64 -3.72
N VAL A 146 15.75 7.62 -4.72
CA VAL A 146 14.32 7.40 -4.47
C VAL A 146 14.00 5.93 -4.21
N LEU A 147 14.64 5.00 -4.91
CA LEU A 147 14.60 3.57 -4.61
C LEU A 147 15.12 3.31 -3.20
N ARG A 148 16.23 3.95 -2.82
CA ARG A 148 16.77 3.85 -1.48
C ARG A 148 15.85 4.47 -0.43
N THR A 149 15.18 5.59 -0.73
CA THR A 149 14.18 6.18 0.18
C THR A 149 12.93 5.31 0.31
N LEU A 150 12.43 4.74 -0.79
CA LEU A 150 11.30 3.79 -0.77
C LEU A 150 11.67 2.51 0.00
N GLU A 151 12.89 2.02 -0.20
CA GLU A 151 13.47 0.91 0.54
C GLU A 151 13.63 1.27 2.03
N GLU A 152 14.14 2.45 2.36
CA GLU A 152 14.28 2.97 3.74
C GLU A 152 12.91 3.09 4.44
N ASP A 153 11.86 3.54 3.75
CA ASP A 153 10.49 3.65 4.28
C ASP A 153 9.82 2.27 4.44
N VAL A 154 10.01 1.35 3.49
CA VAL A 154 9.58 -0.06 3.58
C VAL A 154 10.27 -0.76 4.74
N CYS A 155 11.57 -0.55 4.88
CA CYS A 155 12.39 -1.06 5.96
C CYS A 155 11.98 -0.46 7.31
N ALA A 156 11.57 0.81 7.36
CA ALA A 156 11.11 1.45 8.59
C ALA A 156 9.82 0.81 9.12
N TYR A 157 8.88 0.41 8.26
CA TYR A 157 7.66 -0.30 8.70
C TYR A 157 7.95 -1.71 9.20
N VAL A 158 8.77 -2.45 8.45
CA VAL A 158 9.14 -3.84 8.76
C VAL A 158 9.97 -3.92 10.04
N ALA A 159 10.91 -3.01 10.21
CA ALA A 159 11.91 -3.09 11.27
C ALA A 159 11.48 -2.39 12.58
N ARG A 160 10.34 -1.68 12.57
CA ARG A 160 9.79 -1.00 13.74
C ARG A 160 8.40 -1.49 14.11
N ASN A 161 8.38 -2.56 14.91
CA ASN A 161 7.13 -3.15 15.38
C ASN A 161 6.25 -2.16 16.16
N ASP A 162 6.85 -1.22 16.91
CA ASP A 162 6.11 -0.18 17.65
C ASP A 162 5.33 0.78 16.75
N LEU A 163 5.96 1.22 15.66
CA LEU A 163 5.34 2.07 14.65
C LEU A 163 4.27 1.31 13.88
N ARG A 164 4.58 0.08 13.48
CA ARG A 164 3.66 -0.83 12.81
C ARG A 164 2.39 -1.03 13.63
N GLU A 165 2.50 -1.45 14.88
CA GLU A 165 1.32 -1.69 15.74
C GLU A 165 0.49 -0.42 15.90
N ARG A 166 1.10 0.75 16.10
CA ARG A 166 0.34 2.01 16.23
C ARG A 166 -0.45 2.36 14.96
N VAL A 167 0.16 2.20 13.78
CA VAL A 167 -0.52 2.45 12.49
C VAL A 167 -1.63 1.44 12.27
N ARG A 168 -1.37 0.16 12.57
CA ARG A 168 -2.35 -0.92 12.47
C ARG A 168 -3.53 -0.69 13.41
N ASP A 169 -3.29 -0.34 14.66
CA ASP A 169 -4.34 -0.05 15.64
C ASP A 169 -5.22 1.12 15.19
N PHE A 170 -4.61 2.19 14.66
CA PHE A 170 -5.36 3.32 14.12
C PHE A 170 -6.27 2.92 12.95
N VAL A 171 -5.74 2.17 11.96
CA VAL A 171 -6.53 1.72 10.81
C VAL A 171 -7.58 0.69 11.23
N ARG A 172 -7.23 -0.23 12.14
CA ARG A 172 -8.15 -1.22 12.71
C ARG A 172 -9.33 -0.52 13.38
N GLU A 173 -9.07 0.43 14.25
CA GLU A 173 -10.10 1.19 14.95
C GLU A 173 -10.97 2.01 13.98
N ALA A 174 -10.37 2.65 12.96
CA ALA A 174 -11.13 3.35 11.93
C ALA A 174 -12.09 2.42 11.19
N LEU A 175 -11.63 1.24 10.77
CA LEU A 175 -12.46 0.24 10.08
C LEU A 175 -13.56 -0.31 10.99
N LEU A 176 -13.25 -0.60 12.27
CA LEU A 176 -14.25 -1.06 13.23
C LEU A 176 -15.36 -0.03 13.44
N ARG A 177 -15.01 1.25 13.61
CA ARG A 177 -16.00 2.34 13.72
C ARG A 177 -16.86 2.42 12.46
N LEU A 178 -16.25 2.45 11.27
CA LEU A 178 -16.98 2.49 10.01
C LEU A 178 -17.90 1.28 9.82
N SER A 179 -17.44 0.07 10.15
CA SER A 179 -18.25 -1.15 10.09
C SER A 179 -19.46 -1.11 11.04
N ALA A 180 -19.29 -0.53 12.24
CA ALA A 180 -20.33 -0.47 13.27
C ALA A 180 -21.36 0.66 13.07
N ARG A 181 -21.11 1.61 12.15
CA ARG A 181 -22.04 2.69 11.85
C ARG A 181 -23.26 2.21 11.05
N ASP A 182 -24.46 2.63 11.44
CA ASP A 182 -25.71 2.27 10.75
C ASP A 182 -25.92 3.01 9.41
N ASP A 183 -25.30 4.19 9.24
CA ASP A 183 -25.30 4.96 7.99
C ASP A 183 -24.23 4.57 6.97
N VAL A 184 -23.39 3.57 7.29
CA VAL A 184 -22.43 3.01 6.34
C VAL A 184 -22.97 1.68 5.84
N ALA A 185 -23.37 1.63 4.57
CA ALA A 185 -23.82 0.39 3.95
C ALA A 185 -22.62 -0.50 3.55
N GLN A 186 -21.59 0.10 2.96
CA GLN A 186 -20.45 -0.59 2.36
C GLN A 186 -19.18 0.24 2.52
N ILE A 187 -18.04 -0.45 2.55
CA ILE A 187 -16.69 0.12 2.67
C ILE A 187 -15.87 -0.38 1.48
N VAL A 188 -15.27 0.56 0.76
CA VAL A 188 -14.24 0.30 -0.25
C VAL A 188 -12.92 0.80 0.29
N ILE A 189 -11.93 -0.08 0.32
CA ILE A 189 -10.57 0.28 0.76
C ILE A 189 -9.75 0.59 -0.48
N ASN A 190 -9.25 1.82 -0.54
CA ASN A 190 -8.29 2.24 -1.53
C ASN A 190 -6.94 2.45 -0.82
N SER A 191 -5.96 1.64 -1.16
CA SER A 191 -4.64 1.65 -0.53
C SER A 191 -3.53 1.71 -1.57
N HIS A 192 -2.52 2.55 -1.34
CA HIS A 192 -1.39 2.75 -2.25
C HIS A 192 -0.07 2.53 -1.53
N SER A 193 0.90 1.93 -2.21
CA SER A 193 2.26 1.71 -1.72
C SER A 193 2.25 1.04 -0.33
N GLN A 194 2.97 1.58 0.65
CA GLN A 194 2.98 1.08 2.04
C GLN A 194 1.58 0.95 2.68
N GLY A 195 0.61 1.76 2.26
CA GLY A 195 -0.77 1.66 2.73
C GLY A 195 -1.40 0.29 2.43
N THR A 196 -0.95 -0.42 1.38
CA THR A 196 -1.46 -1.75 1.04
C THR A 196 -1.04 -2.79 2.08
N ILE A 197 0.18 -2.68 2.61
CA ILE A 197 0.67 -3.55 3.68
C ILE A 197 -0.14 -3.34 4.96
N VAL A 198 -0.38 -2.08 5.33
CA VAL A 198 -1.18 -1.73 6.51
C VAL A 198 -2.61 -2.27 6.37
N ALA A 199 -3.25 -2.02 5.23
CA ALA A 199 -4.60 -2.49 4.96
C ALA A 199 -4.68 -4.03 5.03
N PHE A 200 -3.74 -4.72 4.38
CA PHE A 200 -3.65 -6.18 4.39
C PHE A 200 -3.45 -6.74 5.82
N ASP A 201 -2.49 -6.20 6.57
CA ASP A 201 -2.18 -6.60 7.95
C ASP A 201 -3.35 -6.43 8.92
N VAL A 202 -4.19 -5.43 8.69
CA VAL A 202 -5.39 -5.18 9.51
C VAL A 202 -6.53 -6.09 9.07
N LEU A 203 -6.82 -6.18 7.77
CA LEU A 203 -7.93 -6.96 7.23
C LEU A 203 -7.78 -8.46 7.47
N ARG A 204 -6.55 -8.99 7.41
CA ARG A 204 -6.30 -10.41 7.69
C ARG A 204 -6.69 -10.82 9.12
N GLU A 205 -6.73 -9.88 10.05
CA GLU A 205 -7.07 -10.12 11.46
C GLU A 205 -8.50 -9.76 11.83
N LEU A 206 -9.14 -8.85 11.09
CA LEU A 206 -10.49 -8.37 11.42
C LEU A 206 -11.59 -9.41 11.20
N GLY A 207 -11.40 -10.37 10.28
CA GLY A 207 -12.41 -11.38 9.94
C GLY A 207 -13.78 -10.74 9.68
N ASN A 208 -14.81 -11.25 10.33
CA ASN A 208 -16.20 -10.77 10.18
C ASN A 208 -16.42 -9.34 10.71
N ALA A 209 -15.50 -8.77 11.49
CA ALA A 209 -15.62 -7.38 11.95
C ALA A 209 -15.43 -6.37 10.80
N ALA A 210 -14.87 -6.82 9.67
CA ALA A 210 -14.78 -6.07 8.42
C ALA A 210 -15.88 -6.46 7.42
N SER A 211 -17.04 -6.98 7.86
CA SER A 211 -18.10 -7.50 6.99
C SER A 211 -18.67 -6.49 5.98
N LYS A 212 -18.55 -5.18 6.26
CA LYS A 212 -18.94 -4.12 5.33
C LYS A 212 -17.89 -3.82 4.27
N VAL A 213 -16.68 -4.37 4.37
CA VAL A 213 -15.63 -4.20 3.36
C VAL A 213 -15.97 -5.08 2.16
N VAL A 214 -16.41 -4.44 1.08
CA VAL A 214 -16.88 -5.13 -0.13
C VAL A 214 -15.81 -5.19 -1.23
N TRP A 215 -14.83 -4.30 -1.16
CA TRP A 215 -13.78 -4.20 -2.17
C TRP A 215 -12.47 -3.69 -1.56
N LEU A 216 -11.37 -4.39 -1.84
CA LEU A 216 -10.01 -3.97 -1.55
C LEU A 216 -9.30 -3.61 -2.86
N PHE A 217 -8.87 -2.36 -2.99
CA PHE A 217 -7.96 -1.92 -4.03
C PHE A 217 -6.55 -1.74 -3.46
N THR A 218 -5.57 -2.32 -4.14
CA THR A 218 -4.15 -2.12 -3.88
C THR A 218 -3.49 -1.53 -5.11
N PHE A 219 -2.81 -0.39 -4.95
CA PHE A 219 -2.11 0.32 -6.01
C PHE A 219 -0.61 0.37 -5.69
N GLY A 220 0.26 0.09 -6.65
CA GLY A 220 1.71 0.20 -6.42
C GLY A 220 2.20 -0.71 -5.28
N SER A 221 1.60 -1.89 -5.14
CA SER A 221 1.65 -2.67 -3.90
C SER A 221 2.96 -3.45 -3.72
N PRO A 222 3.70 -3.27 -2.61
CA PRO A 222 4.88 -4.10 -2.31
C PRO A 222 4.53 -5.46 -1.69
N LEU A 223 3.26 -5.89 -1.66
CA LEU A 223 2.81 -7.10 -0.96
C LEU A 223 3.56 -8.37 -1.38
N ARG A 224 3.87 -8.56 -2.68
CA ARG A 224 4.68 -9.72 -3.12
C ARG A 224 6.08 -9.67 -2.54
N LYS A 225 6.77 -8.54 -2.71
CA LYS A 225 8.10 -8.29 -2.14
C LYS A 225 8.14 -8.55 -0.65
N TYR A 226 7.08 -8.23 0.08
CA TYR A 226 7.01 -8.54 1.51
C TYR A 226 6.95 -10.03 1.81
N THR A 227 6.14 -10.77 1.06
CA THR A 227 6.09 -12.24 1.18
C THR A 227 7.43 -12.87 0.83
N ASP A 228 8.05 -12.44 -0.27
CA ASP A 228 9.28 -13.04 -0.81
C ASP A 228 10.52 -12.68 0.02
N LEU A 229 10.61 -11.43 0.52
CA LEU A 229 11.84 -10.88 1.11
C LEU A 229 11.81 -10.80 2.64
N PHE A 230 10.62 -10.60 3.21
CA PHE A 230 10.48 -10.38 4.65
C PHE A 230 9.80 -11.55 5.37
N SER A 231 9.51 -12.64 4.65
CA SER A 231 8.78 -13.81 5.14
C SER A 231 7.46 -13.41 5.82
N TRP A 232 6.77 -12.42 5.25
CA TRP A 232 5.58 -11.81 5.84
C TRP A 232 4.37 -12.76 5.90
N GLY A 233 4.46 -13.88 5.18
CA GLY A 233 3.45 -14.92 5.10
C GLY A 233 2.56 -14.78 3.87
N ASN A 234 1.97 -15.90 3.46
CA ASN A 234 1.04 -15.98 2.33
C ASN A 234 -0.40 -16.26 2.75
N GLU A 235 -0.68 -16.31 4.05
CA GLU A 235 -2.02 -16.52 4.58
C GLU A 235 -2.77 -15.18 4.63
N ILE A 236 -3.99 -15.14 4.08
CA ILE A 236 -4.76 -13.90 3.91
C ILE A 236 -5.83 -13.66 5.00
N GLY A 237 -6.16 -14.67 5.79
CA GLY A 237 -7.07 -14.60 6.93
C GLY A 237 -8.40 -13.97 6.55
N GLY A 238 -8.81 -12.95 7.31
CA GLY A 238 -10.04 -12.19 7.11
C GLY A 238 -10.21 -11.54 5.74
N VAL A 239 -9.12 -11.32 4.98
CA VAL A 239 -9.22 -10.84 3.57
C VAL A 239 -10.00 -11.86 2.71
N GLN A 240 -10.07 -13.13 3.12
CA GLN A 240 -10.92 -14.13 2.48
C GLN A 240 -12.42 -13.75 2.45
N ALA A 241 -12.90 -12.98 3.41
CA ALA A 241 -14.30 -12.58 3.46
C ALA A 241 -14.63 -11.44 2.46
N ILE A 242 -13.62 -10.77 1.91
CA ILE A 242 -13.82 -9.62 1.01
C ILE A 242 -14.25 -10.14 -0.39
N PRO A 243 -15.40 -9.69 -0.92
CA PRO A 243 -15.92 -10.15 -2.21
C PRO A 243 -15.00 -9.91 -3.41
N ARG A 244 -14.26 -8.79 -3.40
CA ARG A 244 -13.37 -8.37 -4.47
C ARG A 244 -12.05 -7.81 -3.94
N TRP A 245 -10.95 -8.24 -4.55
CA TRP A 245 -9.62 -7.66 -4.36
C TRP A 245 -9.01 -7.40 -5.74
N THR A 246 -8.82 -6.13 -6.06
CA THR A 246 -8.19 -5.68 -7.31
C THR A 246 -6.81 -5.11 -6.99
N ASN A 247 -5.77 -5.64 -7.64
CA ASN A 247 -4.42 -5.13 -7.55
C ASN A 247 -4.05 -4.42 -8.86
N VAL A 248 -3.82 -3.12 -8.79
CA VAL A 248 -3.44 -2.31 -9.93
C VAL A 248 -1.94 -2.04 -9.86
N TRP A 249 -1.21 -2.46 -10.88
CA TRP A 249 0.25 -2.41 -10.89
C TRP A 249 0.76 -1.94 -12.26
N ASP A 250 1.94 -1.33 -12.28
CA ASP A 250 2.64 -0.97 -13.52
C ASP A 250 3.90 -1.84 -13.59
N PRO A 251 4.17 -2.56 -14.70
CA PRO A 251 5.38 -3.38 -14.83
C PRO A 251 6.70 -2.62 -14.66
N ARG A 252 6.68 -1.30 -14.77
CA ARG A 252 7.83 -0.40 -14.61
C ARG A 252 7.87 0.26 -13.23
N ASP A 253 6.87 0.02 -12.39
CA ASP A 253 6.90 0.46 -10.99
C ASP A 253 7.85 -0.45 -10.20
N PRO A 254 8.94 0.10 -9.61
CA PRO A 254 9.91 -0.71 -8.89
C PRO A 254 9.35 -1.30 -7.58
N VAL A 255 8.21 -0.82 -7.10
CA VAL A 255 7.55 -1.28 -5.86
C VAL A 255 6.49 -2.33 -6.17
N ALA A 256 5.73 -2.16 -7.24
CA ALA A 256 4.59 -3.01 -7.56
C ALA A 256 5.00 -4.33 -8.21
N ASP A 257 4.18 -5.36 -7.98
CA ASP A 257 4.21 -6.64 -8.70
C ASP A 257 2.77 -7.20 -8.78
N PRO A 258 2.47 -8.10 -9.73
CA PRO A 258 1.20 -8.84 -9.73
C PRO A 258 1.12 -9.78 -8.51
N LEU A 259 -0.07 -9.88 -7.91
CA LEU A 259 -0.28 -10.66 -6.68
C LEU A 259 -0.94 -12.02 -6.91
N GLN A 260 -1.54 -12.24 -8.09
CA GLN A 260 -2.21 -13.49 -8.46
C GLN A 260 -1.24 -14.61 -8.87
N PRO A 261 -0.12 -14.36 -9.57
CA PRO A 261 0.83 -15.41 -9.95
C PRO A 261 1.38 -16.18 -8.75
N ALA A 262 1.91 -17.38 -9.00
CA ALA A 262 2.53 -18.23 -7.98
C ALA A 262 3.76 -17.56 -7.34
N GLN A 263 4.24 -18.14 -6.23
CA GLN A 263 5.37 -17.59 -5.47
C GLN A 263 6.68 -17.59 -6.27
N ASP A 264 6.85 -18.50 -7.23
CA ASP A 264 8.02 -18.61 -8.09
C ASP A 264 8.01 -17.69 -9.32
N TRP A 265 6.95 -16.88 -9.49
CA TRP A 265 6.88 -15.88 -10.56
C TRP A 265 8.03 -14.86 -10.45
N GLN A 266 8.54 -14.44 -11.61
CA GLN A 266 9.66 -13.50 -11.71
C GLN A 266 9.28 -12.25 -12.54
N PRO A 267 9.81 -11.07 -12.19
CA PRO A 267 9.61 -9.86 -13.00
C PRO A 267 9.99 -10.05 -14.46
N GLY A 268 9.14 -9.55 -15.37
CA GLY A 268 9.32 -9.69 -16.81
C GLY A 268 8.90 -11.05 -17.40
N THR A 269 8.43 -11.98 -16.56
CA THR A 269 7.79 -13.22 -17.04
C THR A 269 6.27 -13.07 -17.10
N ASP A 270 5.60 -13.94 -17.87
CA ASP A 270 4.15 -13.92 -18.00
C ASP A 270 3.48 -14.06 -16.63
N ALA A 271 2.53 -13.16 -16.33
CA ALA A 271 1.72 -13.20 -15.13
C ALA A 271 0.51 -14.15 -15.25
N ALA A 272 0.41 -14.90 -16.36
CA ALA A 272 -0.64 -15.89 -16.56
C ALA A 272 -0.65 -16.95 -15.44
N VAL A 273 -1.83 -17.12 -14.83
CA VAL A 273 -2.04 -18.10 -13.77
C VAL A 273 -2.46 -19.43 -14.39
N THR A 274 -1.69 -20.48 -14.13
CA THR A 274 -2.09 -21.84 -14.51
C THR A 274 -3.18 -22.33 -13.55
N PRO A 275 -4.37 -22.73 -14.03
CA PRO A 275 -5.44 -23.21 -13.15
C PRO A 275 -4.99 -24.40 -12.29
N GLY A 276 -5.25 -24.31 -10.98
CA GLY A 276 -4.96 -25.37 -10.02
C GLY A 276 -3.53 -25.36 -9.42
N THR A 277 -2.65 -24.46 -9.85
CA THR A 277 -1.37 -24.21 -9.15
C THR A 277 -1.59 -23.36 -7.91
N ALA A 278 -0.69 -23.46 -6.93
CA ALA A 278 -0.74 -22.61 -5.76
C ALA A 278 -0.38 -21.16 -6.13
N GLY A 279 -1.27 -20.21 -5.85
CA GLY A 279 -1.00 -18.79 -6.01
C GLY A 279 -0.11 -18.25 -4.88
N LEU A 280 0.35 -17.01 -5.02
CA LEU A 280 1.15 -16.32 -3.98
C LEU A 280 0.43 -16.32 -2.64
N TYR A 281 -0.84 -15.92 -2.63
CA TYR A 281 -1.66 -15.78 -1.43
C TYR A 281 -2.73 -16.87 -1.34
N ARG A 282 -2.95 -17.40 -0.13
CA ARG A 282 -3.84 -18.53 0.15
C ARG A 282 -4.65 -18.30 1.42
N ALA A 283 -5.76 -18.99 1.52
CA ALA A 283 -6.61 -18.98 2.71
C ALA A 283 -7.00 -20.41 3.08
N LEU A 284 -7.11 -20.70 4.37
CA LEU A 284 -7.66 -21.97 4.83
C LEU A 284 -9.18 -21.87 4.85
N ASN A 285 -9.87 -22.73 4.09
CA ASN A 285 -11.31 -22.87 4.24
C ASN A 285 -11.61 -23.52 5.61
N PRO A 286 -12.30 -22.84 6.53
CA PRO A 286 -12.55 -23.38 7.87
C PRO A 286 -13.51 -24.57 7.87
N ASP A 287 -14.41 -24.65 6.87
CA ASP A 287 -15.42 -25.71 6.78
C ASP A 287 -14.85 -27.00 6.18
N THR A 288 -13.93 -26.88 5.22
CA THR A 288 -13.37 -28.03 4.48
C THR A 288 -11.92 -28.36 4.82
N GLY A 289 -11.22 -27.47 5.52
CA GLY A 289 -9.78 -27.58 5.78
C GLY A 289 -8.90 -27.44 4.54
N GLN A 290 -9.47 -27.11 3.38
CA GLN A 290 -8.71 -26.99 2.13
C GLN A 290 -8.06 -25.61 2.01
N LEU A 291 -6.84 -25.58 1.48
CA LEU A 291 -6.21 -24.33 1.05
C LEU A 291 -6.84 -23.88 -0.27
N LEU A 292 -7.32 -22.65 -0.28
CA LEU A 292 -7.87 -21.97 -1.45
C LEU A 292 -6.93 -20.86 -1.88
N ASN A 293 -6.76 -20.69 -3.19
CA ASN A 293 -6.05 -19.52 -3.69
C ASN A 293 -6.85 -18.24 -3.42
N ALA A 294 -6.16 -17.19 -2.97
CA ALA A 294 -6.71 -15.85 -2.98
C ALA A 294 -7.11 -15.50 -4.43
N GLN A 295 -8.29 -14.91 -4.59
CA GLN A 295 -8.72 -14.38 -5.88
C GLN A 295 -8.38 -12.90 -5.90
N VAL A 296 -7.26 -12.58 -6.56
CA VAL A 296 -6.82 -11.20 -6.79
C VAL A 296 -6.96 -10.92 -8.28
N GLU A 297 -7.66 -9.84 -8.62
CA GLU A 297 -7.79 -9.34 -9.98
C GLU A 297 -6.61 -8.41 -10.26
N ASP A 298 -5.53 -8.92 -10.87
CA ASP A 298 -4.41 -8.09 -11.30
C ASP A 298 -4.76 -7.28 -12.55
N THR A 299 -4.59 -5.97 -12.47
CA THR A 299 -4.77 -5.03 -13.59
C THR A 299 -3.46 -4.31 -13.85
N ALA A 300 -2.80 -4.66 -14.95
CA ALA A 300 -1.61 -3.94 -15.41
C ALA A 300 -2.00 -2.61 -16.05
N VAL A 301 -1.31 -1.53 -15.70
CA VAL A 301 -1.48 -0.18 -16.26
C VAL A 301 -0.15 0.35 -16.81
N ASP A 302 -0.21 1.42 -17.61
CA ASP A 302 0.96 2.12 -18.13
C ASP A 302 0.95 3.58 -17.66
N ASN A 303 1.45 3.80 -16.45
CA ASN A 303 1.56 5.12 -15.86
C ASN A 303 2.60 5.97 -16.58
N LEU A 304 3.69 5.39 -17.12
CA LEU A 304 4.65 6.18 -17.90
C LEU A 304 4.01 6.85 -19.13
N ALA A 305 3.09 6.17 -19.81
CA ALA A 305 2.41 6.71 -20.96
C ALA A 305 1.16 7.54 -20.61
N LYS A 306 0.50 7.28 -19.47
CA LYS A 306 -0.85 7.78 -19.16
C LYS A 306 -0.93 8.68 -17.91
N SER A 307 0.12 8.78 -17.11
CA SER A 307 0.20 9.69 -15.97
C SER A 307 1.12 10.87 -16.29
N ARG A 308 1.11 11.91 -15.45
CA ARG A 308 1.94 13.11 -15.61
C ARG A 308 3.26 12.97 -14.83
N GLY A 309 4.33 13.52 -15.39
CA GLY A 309 5.72 13.25 -15.03
C GLY A 309 6.16 13.62 -13.61
N GLY A 310 7.23 12.94 -13.17
CA GLY A 310 7.94 13.05 -11.90
C GLY A 310 8.99 11.92 -11.78
N SER A 311 9.88 11.92 -10.78
CA SER A 311 10.91 10.88 -10.62
C SER A 311 10.37 9.47 -10.30
N LEU A 312 9.06 9.34 -10.01
CA LEU A 312 8.35 8.07 -9.76
C LEU A 312 7.05 7.97 -10.56
N GLN A 313 7.09 8.34 -11.83
CA GLN A 313 5.89 8.36 -12.67
C GLN A 313 5.20 6.99 -12.75
N ALA A 314 5.96 5.89 -12.82
CA ALA A 314 5.41 4.54 -12.84
C ALA A 314 4.64 4.19 -11.53
N HIS A 315 5.00 4.80 -10.40
CA HIS A 315 4.36 4.59 -9.11
C HIS A 315 3.19 5.57 -8.85
N ASN A 316 2.90 6.48 -9.79
CA ASN A 316 1.86 7.49 -9.69
C ASN A 316 0.57 7.05 -10.40
N TYR A 317 -0.31 6.39 -9.64
CA TYR A 317 -1.57 5.85 -10.16
C TYR A 317 -2.69 6.90 -10.26
N TRP A 318 -2.62 8.00 -9.51
CA TRP A 318 -3.72 8.97 -9.42
C TRP A 318 -3.75 9.99 -10.54
N ASP A 319 -2.66 10.14 -11.28
CA ASP A 319 -2.63 10.95 -12.50
C ASP A 319 -2.98 10.13 -13.76
N ASN A 320 -3.19 8.81 -13.63
CA ASN A 320 -3.63 7.96 -14.73
C ASN A 320 -5.16 7.90 -14.81
N ASP A 321 -5.75 8.94 -15.38
CA ASP A 321 -7.20 9.07 -15.45
C ASP A 321 -7.86 7.89 -16.18
N LEU A 322 -7.28 7.50 -17.32
CA LEU A 322 -7.90 6.55 -18.26
C LEU A 322 -7.90 5.11 -17.75
N GLN A 323 -6.82 4.66 -17.10
CA GLN A 323 -6.68 3.26 -16.70
C GLN A 323 -6.91 3.04 -15.20
N VAL A 324 -6.90 4.10 -14.40
CA VAL A 324 -7.08 4.00 -12.94
C VAL A 324 -8.32 4.75 -12.47
N VAL A 325 -8.36 6.07 -12.65
CA VAL A 325 -9.40 6.92 -12.02
C VAL A 325 -10.78 6.64 -12.60
N GLU A 326 -10.92 6.65 -13.92
CA GLU A 326 -12.21 6.42 -14.60
C GLU A 326 -12.78 5.01 -14.33
N PRO A 327 -12.00 3.91 -14.46
CA PRO A 327 -12.50 2.58 -14.09
C PRO A 327 -12.91 2.48 -12.62
N MET A 328 -12.13 3.05 -11.69
CA MET A 328 -12.46 3.02 -10.27
C MET A 328 -13.73 3.83 -9.98
N ALA A 329 -13.88 5.03 -10.56
CA ALA A 329 -15.08 5.84 -10.43
C ALA A 329 -16.33 5.10 -10.95
N LYS A 330 -16.20 4.39 -12.07
CA LYS A 330 -17.28 3.54 -12.60
C LYS A 330 -17.64 2.41 -11.65
N ILE A 331 -16.67 1.77 -11.02
CA ILE A 331 -16.90 0.73 -10.00
C ILE A 331 -17.65 1.32 -8.79
N LEU A 332 -17.19 2.46 -8.26
CA LEU A 332 -17.84 3.12 -7.13
C LEU A 332 -19.28 3.52 -7.46
N LYS A 333 -19.53 4.03 -8.66
CA LYS A 333 -20.88 4.35 -9.13
C LYS A 333 -21.75 3.10 -9.19
N ASN A 334 -21.24 2.00 -9.76
CA ASN A 334 -21.97 0.74 -9.81
C ASN A 334 -22.29 0.17 -8.41
N LEU A 335 -21.40 0.35 -7.44
CA LEU A 335 -21.66 -0.06 -6.06
C LEU A 335 -22.81 0.73 -5.42
N VAL A 336 -22.90 2.04 -5.72
CA VAL A 336 -24.03 2.87 -5.27
C VAL A 336 -25.33 2.44 -5.97
N ASP A 337 -25.28 2.22 -7.28
CA ASP A 337 -26.48 1.94 -8.09
C ASP A 337 -27.01 0.51 -7.90
N PHE A 338 -26.12 -0.48 -7.69
CA PHE A 338 -26.46 -1.91 -7.73
C PHE A 338 -26.06 -2.69 -6.47
N GLY A 339 -25.36 -2.07 -5.53
CA GLY A 339 -24.83 -2.75 -4.35
C GLY A 339 -23.57 -3.59 -4.63
N ALA A 340 -23.21 -4.44 -3.66
CA ALA A 340 -21.96 -5.19 -3.70
C ALA A 340 -22.03 -6.32 -4.73
N PRO A 341 -20.95 -6.57 -5.51
CA PRO A 341 -20.90 -7.72 -6.38
C PRO A 341 -20.91 -9.02 -5.56
N PRO A 342 -21.41 -10.14 -6.14
CA PRO A 342 -21.30 -11.44 -5.49
C PRO A 342 -19.81 -11.82 -5.31
N PRO A 343 -19.42 -12.54 -4.25
CA PRO A 343 -18.04 -12.98 -4.04
C PRO A 343 -17.49 -13.77 -5.25
N LEU A 344 -16.20 -13.63 -5.55
CA LEU A 344 -15.55 -14.45 -6.58
C LEU A 344 -15.55 -15.94 -6.17
N HIS A 345 -15.82 -16.82 -7.14
CA HIS A 345 -15.66 -18.26 -6.94
C HIS A 345 -14.18 -18.60 -6.74
N ARG A 346 -13.84 -19.21 -5.61
CA ARG A 346 -12.47 -19.58 -5.25
C ARG A 346 -12.15 -21.00 -5.74
N VAL A 347 -10.96 -21.17 -6.31
CA VAL A 347 -10.48 -22.46 -6.80
C VAL A 347 -9.65 -23.15 -5.71
N ALA A 348 -9.97 -24.40 -5.42
CA ALA A 348 -9.18 -25.24 -4.52
C ALA A 348 -7.81 -25.55 -5.11
N VAL A 349 -6.77 -25.52 -4.27
CA VAL A 349 -5.42 -25.92 -4.68
C VAL A 349 -5.41 -27.44 -4.84
N ARG A 350 -4.99 -27.94 -6.00
CA ARG A 350 -4.77 -29.39 -6.15
C ARG A 350 -3.55 -29.77 -5.33
N SER A 351 -3.73 -30.62 -4.32
CA SER A 351 -2.61 -31.19 -3.58
C SER A 351 -1.84 -32.14 -4.50
N GLY A 352 -0.83 -31.61 -5.19
CA GLY A 352 0.19 -32.43 -5.82
C GLY A 352 1.03 -33.05 -4.70
N VAL A 353 0.74 -34.30 -4.34
CA VAL A 353 1.74 -35.14 -3.69
C VAL A 353 2.82 -35.39 -4.75
N PRO A 354 4.08 -34.98 -4.56
CA PRO A 354 5.14 -35.44 -5.44
C PRO A 354 5.20 -36.96 -5.27
N GLY A 355 4.94 -37.70 -6.35
CA GLY A 355 5.22 -39.13 -6.36
C GLY A 355 6.68 -39.32 -5.96
N ASN A 356 6.91 -40.07 -4.88
CA ASN A 356 8.26 -40.50 -4.52
C ASN A 356 8.86 -41.29 -5.71
N PRO A 357 10.15 -41.09 -5.99
CA PRO A 357 10.83 -41.67 -7.16
C PRO A 357 10.83 -43.20 -7.17
#